data_AF-A0AAJ2P5Y3-F1
#
_entry.id   AF-A0AAJ2P5Y3-F1
#
_cell.length_a   1.000
_cell.length_b   1.000
_cell.length_c   1.000
_cell.angle_alpha   90.00
_cell.angle_beta   90.00
_cell.angle_gamma   90.00
#
_symmetry.space_group_name_H-M   'P 1'
#
loop_
_entity.id
_entity.type
_entity.pdbx_description
1 polymer ?
#
loop_
_entity_poly.entity_id
_entity_poly.type
_entity_poly.pdbx_seq_one_letter_code
_entity_poly.pdbx_strand_id
1 'polypeptide(L)'
;MALNIFDNQTNEQLKQTSSTSPGSQKINNGIGKDFAVFGLKVNLAKLDELISKNDANKENLQLFKDHIEKAIVDIEQDIAKFQTQQYPNHDKKAVPYISYDYTSIYQKGIAEPEKLGISESAILSPNTTKLYLLGYPSLDGQQFLMRNYPKNLTNKPFAISNDSFSNGLALNDILSPNRSYSSFGFITFIENSGLYYGASGSLVINDYGLPVGIYSAVQTRGGNLDISGKAGYTPFVQIADFDSYGLAHNLIDGTNKKLFPKQEKSYRQNLKKLSENEGEFKDFRKTLLFPDGP
;
A
#
# COMPACT_ATOMS: atom_id res chain seq x y z
N MET A 1 5.89 -7.97 -5.73
CA MET A 1 5.88 -6.64 -6.38
C MET A 1 4.68 -6.56 -7.33
N ALA A 2 4.02 -5.41 -7.46
CA ALA A 2 2.89 -5.20 -8.36
C ALA A 2 3.38 -4.91 -9.79
N LEU A 3 3.70 -5.99 -10.52
CA LEU A 3 4.17 -5.95 -11.91
C LEU A 3 3.20 -6.72 -12.80
N ASN A 4 2.84 -6.14 -13.95
CA ASN A 4 1.97 -6.77 -14.95
C ASN A 4 0.74 -7.41 -14.31
N ILE A 5 -0.02 -6.60 -13.55
CA ILE A 5 -1.08 -7.11 -12.67
C ILE A 5 -2.40 -7.38 -13.38
N PHE A 6 -2.56 -6.94 -14.63
CA PHE A 6 -3.73 -7.19 -15.44
C PHE A 6 -3.51 -8.36 -16.40
N ASP A 7 -4.51 -8.68 -17.22
CA ASP A 7 -4.35 -9.58 -18.36
C ASP A 7 -3.28 -9.06 -19.36
N ASN A 8 -2.74 -9.95 -20.19
CA ASN A 8 -1.64 -9.63 -21.10
C ASN A 8 -1.97 -8.51 -22.09
N GLN A 9 -3.19 -8.50 -22.65
CA GLN A 9 -3.60 -7.49 -23.61
C GLN A 9 -3.66 -6.12 -22.95
N THR A 10 -4.26 -6.05 -21.77
CA THR A 10 -4.37 -4.84 -20.96
C THR A 10 -3.00 -4.33 -20.53
N ASN A 11 -2.08 -5.20 -20.10
CA ASN A 11 -0.72 -4.80 -19.74
C ASN A 11 0.04 -4.17 -20.92
N GLU A 12 -0.03 -4.77 -22.12
CA GLU A 12 0.63 -4.22 -23.30
C GLU A 12 -0.01 -2.90 -23.76
N GLN A 13 -1.33 -2.77 -23.66
CA GLN A 13 -2.01 -1.50 -23.95
C GLN A 13 -1.54 -0.39 -23.01
N LEU A 14 -1.59 -0.62 -21.69
CA LEU A 14 -1.17 0.37 -20.69
C LEU A 14 0.30 0.73 -20.81
N LYS A 15 1.16 -0.24 -21.15
CA LYS A 15 2.58 -0.01 -21.43
C LYS A 15 2.79 0.99 -22.57
N GLN A 16 1.99 0.90 -23.64
CA GLN A 16 2.07 1.78 -24.81
C GLN A 16 1.50 3.17 -24.56
N THR A 17 0.45 3.27 -23.72
CA THR A 17 -0.25 4.54 -23.44
C THR A 17 0.25 5.25 -22.19
N SER A 18 1.19 4.67 -21.45
CA SER A 18 1.71 5.24 -20.20
C SER A 18 2.32 6.63 -20.42
N SER A 19 1.84 7.61 -19.67
CA SER A 19 2.37 8.98 -19.68
C SER A 19 3.80 9.07 -19.13
N THR A 20 4.23 8.07 -18.35
CA THR A 20 5.59 7.97 -17.83
C THR A 20 6.23 6.69 -18.38
N SER A 21 7.15 6.87 -19.31
CA SER A 21 7.93 5.77 -19.87
C SER A 21 9.30 5.68 -19.17
N PRO A 22 9.86 4.48 -19.04
CA PRO A 22 11.25 4.32 -18.61
C PRO A 22 12.25 5.06 -19.50
N GLY A 23 13.46 5.27 -18.98
CA GLY A 23 14.55 5.86 -19.76
C GLY A 23 14.88 5.04 -21.01
N SER A 24 15.25 5.70 -22.11
CA SER A 24 15.47 5.09 -23.45
C SER A 24 16.53 3.99 -23.50
N GLN A 25 17.39 3.88 -22.49
CA GLN A 25 18.41 2.84 -22.39
C GLN A 25 17.95 1.57 -21.65
N LYS A 26 16.71 1.52 -21.14
CA LYS A 26 16.17 0.39 -20.39
C LYS A 26 15.21 -0.42 -21.25
N ILE A 27 15.16 -1.73 -21.00
CA ILE A 27 14.16 -2.62 -21.60
C ILE A 27 12.87 -2.46 -20.80
N ASN A 28 11.80 -2.02 -21.47
CA ASN A 28 10.48 -1.91 -20.84
C ASN A 28 9.79 -3.29 -20.83
N ASN A 29 9.72 -3.89 -19.65
CA ASN A 29 9.21 -5.22 -19.39
C ASN A 29 7.71 -5.26 -19.02
N GLY A 30 7.03 -4.11 -19.13
CA GLY A 30 5.58 -4.01 -18.94
C GLY A 30 5.21 -2.86 -18.04
N ILE A 31 4.23 -3.07 -17.16
CA ILE A 31 3.74 -2.05 -16.23
C ILE A 31 4.06 -2.43 -14.78
N GLY A 32 4.18 -1.41 -13.93
CA GLY A 32 4.53 -1.58 -12.52
C GLY A 32 4.06 -0.43 -11.65
N LYS A 33 3.87 -0.73 -10.37
CA LYS A 33 3.64 0.24 -9.31
C LYS A 33 4.62 -0.03 -8.18
N ASP A 34 5.13 1.03 -7.54
CA ASP A 34 6.04 0.88 -6.40
C ASP A 34 5.27 0.36 -5.19
N PHE A 35 5.13 -0.97 -5.17
CA PHE A 35 4.41 -1.75 -4.19
C PHE A 35 4.90 -3.19 -4.25
N ALA A 36 5.28 -3.73 -3.11
CA ALA A 36 5.61 -5.14 -2.97
C ALA A 36 5.13 -5.66 -1.62
N VAL A 37 4.74 -6.94 -1.61
CA VAL A 37 4.53 -7.72 -0.40
C VAL A 37 5.57 -8.83 -0.39
N PHE A 38 6.19 -9.03 0.75
CA PHE A 38 7.09 -10.16 1.02
C PHE A 38 6.58 -10.88 2.27
N GLY A 39 6.77 -12.19 2.31
CA GLY A 39 6.41 -13.02 3.46
C GLY A 39 7.64 -13.26 4.32
N LEU A 40 7.46 -13.23 5.64
CA LEU A 40 8.45 -13.67 6.61
C LEU A 40 7.86 -14.82 7.40
N LYS A 41 8.57 -15.95 7.47
CA LYS A 41 8.21 -17.11 8.28
C LYS A 41 9.05 -17.10 9.55
N VAL A 42 8.39 -16.94 10.70
CA VAL A 42 9.06 -16.96 12.00
C VAL A 42 8.68 -18.24 12.74
N ASN A 43 9.69 -18.97 13.22
CA ASN A 43 9.48 -20.13 14.10
C ASN A 43 9.49 -19.67 15.56
N LEU A 44 8.30 -19.39 16.11
CA LEU A 44 8.17 -18.91 17.49
C LEU A 44 8.68 -19.92 18.54
N ALA A 45 8.51 -21.23 18.31
CA ALA A 45 9.03 -22.25 19.22
C ALA A 45 10.57 -22.23 19.28
N LYS A 46 11.23 -21.99 18.14
CA LYS A 46 12.69 -21.82 18.12
C LYS A 46 13.11 -20.51 18.81
N LEU A 47 12.33 -19.45 18.64
CA LEU A 47 12.57 -18.17 19.31
C LEU A 47 12.50 -18.32 20.84
N ASP A 48 11.50 -19.05 21.34
CA ASP A 48 11.35 -19.38 22.77
C ASP A 48 12.54 -20.18 23.32
N GLU A 49 12.99 -21.19 22.57
CA GLU A 49 14.19 -21.96 22.92
C GLU A 49 15.42 -21.03 23.08
N LEU A 50 15.64 -20.10 22.15
CA LEU A 50 16.75 -19.17 22.18
C LEU A 50 16.67 -18.19 23.37
N ILE A 51 15.48 -17.67 23.66
CA ILE A 51 15.23 -16.79 24.83
C ILE A 51 15.53 -17.53 26.14
N SER A 52 15.15 -18.81 26.23
CA SER A 52 15.33 -19.63 27.45
C SER A 52 16.80 -19.95 27.77
N LYS A 53 17.68 -19.96 26.77
CA LYS A 53 19.10 -20.34 26.91
C LYS A 53 20.00 -19.24 27.51
N ASN A 54 19.43 -18.13 27.95
CA ASN A 54 20.16 -17.00 28.57
C ASN A 54 21.29 -16.45 27.67
N ASP A 55 20.99 -16.32 26.37
CA ASP A 55 21.85 -15.71 25.36
C ASP A 55 22.09 -14.22 25.67
N ALA A 56 23.25 -13.69 25.30
CA ALA A 56 23.55 -12.26 25.38
C ALA A 56 22.52 -11.38 24.64
N ASN A 57 21.80 -11.96 23.67
CA ASN A 57 20.73 -11.30 22.91
C ASN A 57 19.32 -11.51 23.46
N LYS A 58 19.15 -12.10 24.65
CA LYS A 58 17.83 -12.48 25.20
C LYS A 58 16.81 -11.34 25.18
N GLU A 59 17.20 -10.14 25.61
CA GLU A 59 16.30 -8.98 25.66
C GLU A 59 15.81 -8.58 24.26
N ASN A 60 16.71 -8.58 23.27
CA ASN A 60 16.36 -8.28 21.88
C ASN A 60 15.45 -9.34 21.27
N LEU A 61 15.69 -10.62 21.56
CA LEU A 61 14.84 -11.72 21.10
C LEU A 61 13.45 -11.68 21.74
N GLN A 62 13.37 -11.36 23.03
CA GLN A 62 12.10 -11.16 23.73
C GLN A 62 11.32 -9.99 23.12
N LEU A 63 11.98 -8.84 22.92
CA LEU A 63 11.37 -7.68 22.29
C LEU A 63 10.86 -7.98 20.87
N PHE A 64 11.61 -8.76 20.09
CA PHE A 64 11.18 -9.21 18.77
C PHE A 64 9.94 -10.10 18.84
N LYS A 65 9.89 -11.04 19.78
CA LYS A 65 8.71 -11.88 20.03
C LYS A 65 7.50 -11.02 20.41
N ASP A 66 7.66 -10.13 21.38
CA ASP A 66 6.60 -9.25 21.87
C ASP A 66 6.03 -8.38 20.75
N HIS A 67 6.89 -7.87 19.85
CA HIS A 67 6.45 -7.12 18.68
C HIS A 67 5.62 -7.97 17.70
N ILE A 68 5.99 -9.23 17.46
CA ILE A 68 5.21 -10.13 16.59
C ILE A 68 3.86 -10.44 17.21
N GLU A 69 3.82 -10.84 18.48
CA GLU A 69 2.59 -11.21 19.18
C GLU A 69 1.64 -10.02 19.28
N LYS A 70 2.18 -8.83 19.60
CA LYS A 70 1.39 -7.60 19.61
C LYS A 70 0.85 -7.25 18.23
N ALA A 71 1.66 -7.38 17.17
CA ALA A 71 1.18 -7.10 15.82
C ALA A 71 0.04 -8.03 15.38
N ILE A 72 0.07 -9.30 15.80
CA ILE A 72 -1.04 -10.25 15.56
C ILE A 72 -2.32 -9.76 16.25
N VAL A 73 -2.23 -9.43 17.54
CA VAL A 73 -3.37 -8.95 18.33
C VAL A 73 -3.93 -7.63 17.79
N ASP A 74 -3.06 -6.69 17.44
CA ASP A 74 -3.47 -5.38 16.90
C ASP A 74 -4.23 -5.55 15.58
N ILE A 75 -3.78 -6.44 14.67
CA ILE A 75 -4.49 -6.74 13.42
C ILE A 75 -5.86 -7.38 13.69
N GLU A 76 -5.97 -8.32 14.62
CA GLU A 76 -7.25 -8.94 14.99
C GLU A 76 -8.24 -7.91 15.54
N GLN A 77 -7.77 -7.00 16.37
CA GLN A 77 -8.57 -5.90 16.91
C GLN A 77 -9.03 -4.93 15.82
N ASP A 78 -8.14 -4.58 14.89
CA ASP A 78 -8.49 -3.72 13.76
C ASP A 78 -9.54 -4.38 12.86
N ILE A 79 -9.39 -5.67 12.53
CA ILE A 79 -10.40 -6.44 11.78
C ILE A 79 -11.75 -6.37 12.49
N ALA A 80 -11.80 -6.68 13.79
CA ALA A 80 -13.05 -6.67 14.56
C ALA A 80 -13.67 -5.26 14.63
N LYS A 81 -12.86 -4.22 14.85
CA LYS A 81 -13.29 -2.82 14.87
C LYS A 81 -13.93 -2.41 13.55
N PHE A 82 -13.26 -2.71 12.43
CA PHE A 82 -13.71 -2.28 11.10
C PHE A 82 -14.90 -3.10 10.56
N GLN A 83 -15.08 -4.33 11.02
CA GLN A 83 -16.29 -5.13 10.74
C GLN A 83 -17.52 -4.66 11.53
N THR A 84 -17.34 -4.21 12.77
CA THR A 84 -18.46 -3.89 13.66
C THR A 84 -18.97 -2.47 13.46
N GLN A 85 -18.08 -1.51 13.21
CA GLN A 85 -18.40 -0.09 13.08
C GLN A 85 -18.29 0.38 11.62
N GLN A 86 -19.18 1.28 11.21
CA GLN A 86 -19.11 1.89 9.88
C GLN A 86 -18.11 3.05 9.91
N TYR A 87 -17.12 3.00 9.02
CA TYR A 87 -16.16 4.07 8.80
C TYR A 87 -16.31 4.65 7.40
N PRO A 88 -15.97 5.94 7.19
CA PRO A 88 -15.90 6.49 5.86
C PRO A 88 -14.98 5.68 4.96
N ASN A 89 -15.41 5.46 3.72
CA ASN A 89 -14.66 4.79 2.66
C ASN A 89 -14.34 3.30 2.92
N HIS A 90 -15.06 2.66 3.83
CA HIS A 90 -14.91 1.24 4.13
C HIS A 90 -16.24 0.49 4.06
N ASP A 91 -16.21 -0.76 3.63
CA ASP A 91 -17.39 -1.60 3.36
C ASP A 91 -17.70 -2.60 4.49
N LYS A 92 -17.06 -2.44 5.66
CA LYS A 92 -17.20 -3.30 6.85
C LYS A 92 -16.85 -4.78 6.62
N LYS A 93 -16.11 -5.09 5.56
CA LYS A 93 -15.58 -6.45 5.35
C LYS A 93 -14.40 -6.72 6.28
N ALA A 94 -13.96 -7.97 6.32
CA ALA A 94 -12.85 -8.43 7.15
C ALA A 94 -11.48 -7.79 6.84
N VAL A 95 -11.38 -7.02 5.75
CA VAL A 95 -10.13 -6.37 5.35
C VAL A 95 -9.97 -5.04 6.09
N PRO A 96 -8.97 -4.88 6.97
CA PRO A 96 -8.79 -3.68 7.76
C PRO A 96 -7.99 -2.64 6.95
N TYR A 97 -8.47 -2.28 5.77
CA TYR A 97 -7.93 -1.21 4.93
C TYR A 97 -9.05 -0.56 4.12
N ILE A 98 -8.78 0.61 3.54
CA ILE A 98 -9.79 1.36 2.80
C ILE A 98 -10.39 0.55 1.63
N SER A 99 -11.72 0.52 1.53
CA SER A 99 -12.41 -0.19 0.45
C SER A 99 -12.63 0.70 -0.78
N TYR A 100 -12.77 2.01 -0.55
CA TYR A 100 -13.06 3.02 -1.56
C TYR A 100 -12.01 4.14 -1.51
N ASP A 101 -11.08 4.20 -2.46
CA ASP A 101 -9.99 5.17 -2.39
C ASP A 101 -10.45 6.62 -2.57
N TYR A 102 -9.74 7.54 -1.90
CA TYR A 102 -10.04 8.96 -1.99
C TYR A 102 -9.95 9.48 -3.43
N THR A 103 -8.98 9.02 -4.22
CA THR A 103 -8.76 9.53 -5.58
C THR A 103 -9.97 9.28 -6.48
N SER A 104 -10.50 8.07 -6.44
CA SER A 104 -11.69 7.68 -7.20
C SER A 104 -12.91 8.47 -6.79
N ILE A 105 -13.16 8.60 -5.48
CA ILE A 105 -14.28 9.40 -4.94
C ILE A 105 -14.15 10.87 -5.36
N TYR A 106 -12.94 11.43 -5.27
CA TYR A 106 -12.68 12.83 -5.56
C TYR A 106 -12.81 13.14 -7.06
N GLN A 107 -12.22 12.31 -7.94
CA GLN A 107 -12.14 12.61 -9.38
C GLN A 107 -13.33 12.12 -10.21
N LYS A 108 -13.98 11.01 -9.86
CA LYS A 108 -15.18 10.53 -10.57
C LYS A 108 -16.48 11.08 -9.99
N GLY A 109 -16.41 11.65 -8.78
CA GLY A 109 -17.60 12.06 -8.05
C GLY A 109 -18.44 10.86 -7.59
N ILE A 110 -19.56 11.18 -6.94
CA ILE A 110 -20.45 10.22 -6.28
C ILE A 110 -21.80 10.12 -7.03
N ALA A 111 -21.83 10.46 -8.31
CA ALA A 111 -23.09 10.54 -9.04
C ALA A 111 -23.72 9.17 -9.30
N GLU A 112 -22.91 8.10 -9.31
CA GLU A 112 -23.33 6.71 -9.59
C GLU A 112 -22.47 5.70 -8.77
N PRO A 113 -22.55 5.73 -7.43
CA PRO A 113 -21.68 4.94 -6.55
C PRO A 113 -21.77 3.43 -6.82
N GLU A 114 -22.94 2.94 -7.21
CA GLU A 114 -23.19 1.53 -7.52
C GLU A 114 -22.37 1.03 -8.71
N LYS A 115 -22.11 1.89 -9.72
CA LYS A 115 -21.26 1.53 -10.87
C LYS A 115 -19.79 1.37 -10.48
N LEU A 116 -19.40 1.99 -9.38
CA LEU A 116 -18.06 1.87 -8.77
C LEU A 116 -17.99 0.74 -7.72
N GLY A 117 -19.06 -0.06 -7.59
CA GLY A 117 -19.11 -1.13 -6.59
C GLY A 117 -19.25 -0.66 -5.15
N ILE A 118 -19.67 0.59 -4.96
CA ILE A 118 -19.88 1.15 -3.64
C ILE A 118 -21.21 0.65 -3.10
N SER A 119 -21.20 0.13 -1.87
CA SER A 119 -22.41 -0.29 -1.17
C SER A 119 -23.32 0.92 -0.94
N GLU A 120 -24.64 0.76 -1.06
CA GLU A 120 -25.61 1.80 -0.69
C GLU A 120 -25.48 2.23 0.78
N SER A 121 -25.01 1.33 1.64
CA SER A 121 -24.76 1.60 3.06
C SER A 121 -23.42 2.28 3.34
N ALA A 122 -22.57 2.46 2.33
CA ALA A 122 -21.24 3.01 2.52
C ALA A 122 -21.32 4.51 2.81
N ILE A 123 -20.60 4.95 3.83
CA ILE A 123 -20.36 6.36 4.06
C ILE A 123 -19.13 6.74 3.22
N LEU A 124 -19.27 7.69 2.30
CA LEU A 124 -18.17 8.17 1.49
C LEU A 124 -17.70 9.55 1.98
N SER A 125 -16.38 9.72 2.05
CA SER A 125 -15.76 11.01 2.31
C SER A 125 -14.56 11.20 1.37
N PRO A 126 -14.60 12.17 0.44
CA PRO A 126 -13.42 12.51 -0.35
C PRO A 126 -12.31 13.17 0.49
N ASN A 127 -12.66 13.61 1.71
CA ASN A 127 -11.78 14.35 2.60
C ASN A 127 -11.37 13.51 3.80
N THR A 128 -10.10 13.60 4.17
CA THR A 128 -9.58 13.14 5.45
C THR A 128 -8.74 14.26 6.05
N THR A 129 -8.86 14.44 7.37
CA THR A 129 -8.15 15.53 8.04
C THR A 129 -6.66 15.25 8.13
N LYS A 130 -6.30 13.97 8.32
CA LYS A 130 -4.92 13.52 8.51
C LYS A 130 -4.68 12.17 7.88
N LEU A 131 -3.50 12.04 7.27
CA LEU A 131 -2.93 10.78 6.83
C LEU A 131 -1.59 10.63 7.54
N TYR A 132 -1.47 9.67 8.43
CA TYR A 132 -0.29 9.42 9.26
C TYR A 132 0.70 8.51 8.54
N LEU A 133 1.97 8.88 8.65
CA LEU A 133 3.13 8.15 8.14
C LEU A 133 4.16 8.05 9.26
N LEU A 134 4.73 6.87 9.42
CA LEU A 134 5.84 6.58 10.32
C LEU A 134 6.85 5.73 9.57
N GLY A 135 8.09 6.17 9.52
CA GLY A 135 9.15 5.48 8.78
C GLY A 135 10.53 5.71 9.35
N TYR A 136 11.52 5.07 8.71
CA TYR A 136 12.93 5.13 9.10
C TYR A 136 13.78 5.68 7.94
N PRO A 137 13.65 6.98 7.58
CA PRO A 137 14.51 7.57 6.57
C PRO A 137 16.00 7.41 6.93
N SER A 138 16.84 7.36 5.90
CA SER A 138 18.29 7.25 6.03
C SER A 138 18.93 8.60 5.73
N LEU A 139 19.67 9.14 6.69
CA LEU A 139 20.52 10.32 6.52
C LEU A 139 21.97 9.92 6.77
N ASP A 140 22.82 10.10 5.77
CA ASP A 140 24.26 9.79 5.85
C ASP A 140 24.56 8.37 6.36
N GLY A 141 23.71 7.41 5.96
CA GLY A 141 23.80 6.00 6.34
C GLY A 141 23.21 5.66 7.72
N GLN A 142 22.67 6.64 8.44
CA GLN A 142 21.98 6.42 9.72
C GLN A 142 20.47 6.46 9.55
N GLN A 143 19.79 5.46 10.08
CA GLN A 143 18.33 5.39 10.12
C GLN A 143 17.80 5.95 11.44
N PHE A 144 16.72 6.72 11.38
CA PHE A 144 16.06 7.26 12.56
C PHE A 144 14.54 7.25 12.38
N LEU A 145 13.80 7.09 13.48
CA LEU A 145 12.35 7.11 13.45
C LEU A 145 11.86 8.53 13.11
N MET A 146 11.01 8.64 12.09
CA MET A 146 10.41 9.90 11.68
C MET A 146 8.93 9.71 11.37
N ARG A 147 8.11 10.71 11.76
CA ARG A 147 6.69 10.77 11.44
C ARG A 147 6.33 12.10 10.81
N ASN A 148 5.28 12.10 10.00
CA ASN A 148 4.77 13.32 9.39
C ASN A 148 3.98 14.19 10.40
N TYR A 149 3.59 15.40 9.97
CA TYR A 149 2.97 16.45 10.79
C TYR A 149 3.87 16.97 11.93
N PRO A 150 4.93 17.74 11.62
CA PRO A 150 5.74 18.38 12.65
C PRO A 150 4.89 19.38 13.43
N LYS A 151 5.18 19.53 14.73
CA LYS A 151 4.45 20.45 15.61
C LYS A 151 4.47 21.91 15.15
N ASN A 152 5.44 22.31 14.34
CA ASN A 152 5.71 23.70 13.98
C ASN A 152 5.24 24.08 12.56
N LEU A 153 4.53 23.20 11.84
CA LEU A 153 3.94 23.54 10.56
C LEU A 153 2.43 23.66 10.67
N THR A 154 1.87 24.67 10.01
CA THR A 154 0.42 24.83 9.87
C THR A 154 -0.10 23.73 8.97
N ASN A 155 -0.93 22.85 9.53
CA ASN A 155 -1.59 21.81 8.75
C ASN A 155 -2.75 22.39 7.95
N LYS A 156 -2.90 21.93 6.70
CA LYS A 156 -4.11 22.20 5.94
C LYS A 156 -5.31 21.54 6.65
N PRO A 157 -6.53 22.07 6.48
CA PRO A 157 -7.75 21.45 7.03
C PRO A 157 -7.97 20.01 6.56
N PHE A 158 -7.53 19.69 5.34
CA PHE A 158 -7.57 18.35 4.77
C PHE A 158 -6.18 17.93 4.28
N ALA A 159 -5.88 16.65 4.44
CA ALA A 159 -4.59 16.06 4.06
C ALA A 159 -4.41 15.95 2.54
N ILE A 160 -5.52 15.92 1.78
CA ILE A 160 -5.57 15.77 0.33
C ILE A 160 -6.50 16.81 -0.30
N SER A 161 -6.27 17.10 -1.59
CA SER A 161 -7.06 18.01 -2.42
C SER A 161 -7.00 17.59 -3.89
N ASN A 162 -7.67 18.30 -4.80
CA ASN A 162 -7.56 18.05 -6.24
C ASN A 162 -6.12 17.96 -6.76
N ASP A 163 -5.22 18.78 -6.20
CA ASP A 163 -3.81 18.84 -6.63
C ASP A 163 -2.93 17.76 -5.98
N SER A 164 -3.53 16.83 -5.23
CA SER A 164 -2.83 15.72 -4.59
C SER A 164 -2.58 14.54 -5.53
N PHE A 165 -3.24 14.46 -6.68
CA PHE A 165 -3.21 13.25 -7.49
C PHE A 165 -2.27 13.38 -8.69
N SER A 166 -1.32 12.45 -8.82
CA SER A 166 -0.41 12.40 -9.96
C SER A 166 -0.36 11.00 -10.57
N ASN A 167 0.19 10.91 -11.78
CA ASN A 167 0.54 9.63 -12.37
C ASN A 167 1.56 8.89 -11.50
N GLY A 168 1.52 7.56 -11.56
CA GLY A 168 2.57 6.72 -11.01
C GLY A 168 3.94 7.06 -11.59
N LEU A 169 4.99 6.64 -10.88
CA LEU A 169 6.37 6.76 -11.35
C LEU A 169 6.79 5.51 -12.10
N ALA A 170 7.53 5.68 -13.19
CA ALA A 170 8.16 4.56 -13.88
C ALA A 170 9.17 3.89 -12.94
N LEU A 171 9.21 2.55 -12.95
CA LEU A 171 10.12 1.79 -12.10
C LEU A 171 11.35 1.38 -12.91
N ASN A 172 12.53 1.69 -12.42
CA ASN A 172 13.80 1.30 -13.03
C ASN A 172 14.52 0.29 -12.14
N ASP A 173 15.35 -0.56 -12.76
CA ASP A 173 16.27 -1.49 -12.09
C ASP A 173 15.58 -2.52 -11.19
N ILE A 174 14.34 -2.83 -11.53
CA ILE A 174 13.50 -3.78 -10.82
C ILE A 174 13.93 -5.21 -11.18
N LEU A 175 14.40 -5.95 -10.18
CA LEU A 175 14.92 -7.33 -10.27
C LEU A 175 16.19 -7.48 -11.15
N SER A 176 16.54 -6.49 -11.98
CA SER A 176 17.71 -6.49 -12.85
C SER A 176 18.09 -5.07 -13.31
N PRO A 177 19.38 -4.70 -13.40
CA PRO A 177 19.86 -3.35 -13.74
C PRO A 177 19.51 -2.79 -15.14
N ASN A 178 18.82 -3.55 -15.99
CA ASN A 178 18.43 -3.13 -17.34
C ASN A 178 16.93 -3.22 -17.60
N ARG A 179 16.15 -3.58 -16.58
CA ARG A 179 14.70 -3.75 -16.69
C ARG A 179 13.98 -2.56 -16.09
N SER A 180 12.88 -2.23 -16.72
CA SER A 180 12.03 -1.14 -16.29
C SER A 180 10.57 -1.45 -16.57
N TYR A 181 9.69 -0.72 -15.92
CA TYR A 181 8.25 -0.88 -16.04
C TYR A 181 7.60 0.50 -16.13
N SER A 182 6.75 0.69 -17.14
CA SER A 182 5.86 1.84 -17.24
C SER A 182 4.97 1.93 -16.00
N SER A 183 4.62 3.14 -15.58
CA SER A 183 3.72 3.28 -14.43
C SER A 183 2.26 2.99 -14.80
N PHE A 184 1.46 2.73 -13.79
CA PHE A 184 0.00 2.79 -13.86
C PHE A 184 -0.56 3.21 -12.49
N GLY A 185 -1.80 3.65 -12.46
CA GLY A 185 -2.45 4.11 -11.23
C GLY A 185 -1.98 5.49 -10.80
N PHE A 186 -2.58 5.94 -9.69
CA PHE A 186 -2.18 7.18 -9.03
C PHE A 186 -1.05 6.97 -8.02
N ILE A 187 -0.28 8.05 -7.82
CA ILE A 187 0.32 8.40 -6.55
C ILE A 187 -0.51 9.52 -5.94
N THR A 188 -0.76 9.43 -4.63
CA THR A 188 -1.48 10.47 -3.88
C THR A 188 -0.52 11.20 -2.96
N PHE A 189 -0.42 12.51 -3.11
CA PHE A 189 0.46 13.40 -2.37
C PHE A 189 -0.24 14.05 -1.17
N ILE A 190 0.46 14.03 -0.05
CA ILE A 190 0.09 14.61 1.22
C ILE A 190 1.05 15.76 1.50
N GLU A 191 0.50 16.94 1.76
CA GLU A 191 1.30 18.13 2.08
C GLU A 191 1.97 18.00 3.46
N ASN A 192 3.10 18.69 3.67
CA ASN A 192 3.82 18.74 4.95
C ASN A 192 4.14 17.36 5.54
N SER A 193 4.51 16.41 4.67
CA SER A 193 4.63 15.00 5.05
C SER A 193 5.83 14.26 4.46
N GLY A 194 6.68 14.93 3.68
CA GLY A 194 7.79 14.29 2.96
C GLY A 194 8.86 13.70 3.87
N LEU A 195 8.71 12.43 4.27
CA LEU A 195 9.77 11.67 4.94
C LEU A 195 10.90 11.42 3.93
N TYR A 196 12.15 11.76 4.26
CA TYR A 196 13.27 11.64 3.34
C TYR A 196 13.49 10.20 2.81
N TYR A 197 14.40 10.02 1.85
CA TYR A 197 14.72 8.70 1.29
C TYR A 197 15.06 7.67 2.37
N GLY A 198 14.68 6.41 2.14
CA GLY A 198 14.82 5.32 3.09
C GLY A 198 13.54 5.01 3.88
N ALA A 199 12.55 5.92 3.88
CA ALA A 199 11.24 5.66 4.48
C ALA A 199 10.27 4.89 3.55
N SER A 200 10.61 4.67 2.28
CA SER A 200 9.77 3.93 1.32
C SER A 200 9.33 2.57 1.87
N GLY A 201 8.08 2.18 1.64
CA GLY A 201 7.51 0.97 2.24
C GLY A 201 6.74 1.21 3.54
N SER A 202 6.83 2.41 4.13
CA SER A 202 6.07 2.77 5.33
C SER A 202 4.56 2.77 5.07
N LEU A 203 3.78 2.29 6.05
CA LEU A 203 2.32 2.28 5.96
C LEU A 203 1.75 3.69 6.08
N VAL A 204 0.73 4.00 5.28
CA VAL A 204 -0.05 5.24 5.37
C VAL A 204 -1.43 4.92 5.93
N ILE A 205 -1.81 5.61 7.00
CA ILE A 205 -3.03 5.36 7.76
C ILE A 205 -3.86 6.64 7.85
N ASN A 206 -5.19 6.58 7.71
CA ASN A 206 -6.06 7.76 7.89
C ASN A 206 -6.42 8.06 9.36
N ASP A 207 -7.18 9.13 9.57
CA ASP A 207 -7.68 9.57 10.88
C ASP A 207 -8.57 8.56 11.62
N TYR A 208 -9.10 7.55 10.93
CA TYR A 208 -9.89 6.47 11.51
C TYR A 208 -9.04 5.24 11.89
N GLY A 209 -7.75 5.24 11.55
CA GLY A 209 -6.86 4.09 11.71
C GLY A 209 -6.89 3.12 10.54
N LEU A 210 -7.55 3.45 9.42
CA LEU A 210 -7.55 2.59 8.22
C LEU A 210 -6.26 2.80 7.41
N PRO A 211 -5.50 1.74 7.14
CA PRO A 211 -4.49 1.72 6.10
C PRO A 211 -5.06 2.11 4.73
N VAL A 212 -4.37 2.99 4.02
CA VAL A 212 -4.81 3.49 2.69
C VAL A 212 -3.80 3.24 1.58
N GLY A 213 -2.55 2.95 1.94
CA GLY A 213 -1.50 2.68 0.97
C GLY A 213 -0.11 2.62 1.60
N ILE A 214 0.90 2.65 0.74
CA ILE A 214 2.31 2.57 1.12
C ILE A 214 3.05 3.80 0.62
N TYR A 215 3.88 4.38 1.47
CA TYR A 215 4.75 5.49 1.14
C TYR A 215 5.73 5.09 0.03
N SER A 216 5.70 5.82 -1.10
CA SER A 216 6.42 5.43 -2.32
C SER A 216 7.04 6.59 -3.08
N ALA A 217 6.76 7.83 -2.71
CA ALA A 217 7.37 8.99 -3.34
C ALA A 217 7.58 10.12 -2.35
N VAL A 218 8.59 10.94 -2.61
CA VAL A 218 8.85 12.17 -1.86
C VAL A 218 9.00 13.31 -2.86
N GLN A 219 8.36 14.43 -2.58
CA GLN A 219 8.68 15.70 -3.23
C GLN A 219 9.42 16.55 -2.20
N THR A 220 10.75 16.44 -2.23
CA THR A 220 11.60 17.18 -1.30
C THR A 220 11.47 18.68 -1.55
N ARG A 221 11.37 19.44 -0.46
CA ARG A 221 11.60 20.87 -0.42
C ARG A 221 12.71 21.07 0.59
N GLY A 222 13.81 21.72 0.20
CA GLY A 222 14.92 21.95 1.11
C GLY A 222 15.76 20.70 1.41
N GLY A 223 16.19 20.57 2.67
CA GLY A 223 17.16 19.57 3.14
C GLY A 223 16.54 18.29 3.67
N ASN A 224 17.40 17.33 4.05
CA ASN A 224 17.00 15.94 4.33
C ASN A 224 16.19 15.72 5.62
N LEU A 225 16.07 16.74 6.47
CA LEU A 225 15.23 16.75 7.68
C LEU A 225 13.99 17.63 7.53
N ASP A 226 13.83 18.27 6.37
CA ASP A 226 12.69 19.13 6.08
C ASP A 226 11.51 18.29 5.59
N ILE A 227 10.49 18.18 6.44
CA ILE A 227 9.25 17.47 6.12
C ILE A 227 8.14 18.40 5.62
N SER A 228 8.45 19.66 5.32
CA SER A 228 7.49 20.59 4.69
C SER A 228 7.18 20.25 3.23
N GLY A 229 7.96 19.35 2.62
CA GLY A 229 7.68 18.77 1.31
C GLY A 229 6.47 17.84 1.28
N LYS A 230 6.12 17.35 0.10
CA LYS A 230 5.00 16.40 -0.06
C LYS A 230 5.48 14.96 0.11
N ALA A 231 4.64 14.14 0.71
CA ALA A 231 4.77 12.68 0.69
C ALA A 231 3.79 12.07 -0.30
N GLY A 232 4.28 11.30 -1.26
CA GLY A 232 3.46 10.50 -2.14
C GLY A 232 3.31 9.07 -1.63
N TYR A 233 2.10 8.54 -1.70
CA TYR A 233 1.83 7.14 -1.41
C TYR A 233 1.14 6.45 -2.59
N THR A 234 1.43 5.16 -2.73
CA THR A 234 0.76 4.22 -3.62
C THR A 234 -0.52 3.73 -2.92
N PRO A 235 -1.73 4.08 -3.40
CA PRO A 235 -2.96 3.57 -2.82
C PRO A 235 -3.09 2.06 -2.99
N PHE A 236 -3.66 1.38 -1.98
CA PHE A 236 -3.94 -0.06 -2.07
C PHE A 236 -5.01 -0.40 -3.08
N VAL A 237 -6.00 0.48 -3.23
CA VAL A 237 -7.15 0.29 -4.11
C VAL A 237 -7.31 1.51 -5.01
N GLN A 238 -7.81 1.27 -6.21
CA GLN A 238 -8.35 2.23 -7.14
C GLN A 238 -9.66 1.63 -7.67
N ILE A 239 -10.80 2.18 -7.27
CA ILE A 239 -12.11 1.57 -7.58
C ILE A 239 -12.67 1.97 -8.96
N ALA A 240 -12.02 2.91 -9.66
CA ALA A 240 -12.46 3.40 -10.96
C ALA A 240 -11.37 3.35 -12.05
N ASP A 241 -11.83 3.23 -13.29
CA ASP A 241 -11.00 3.36 -14.49
C ASP A 241 -10.75 4.83 -14.83
N PHE A 242 -9.52 5.15 -15.20
CA PHE A 242 -9.08 6.48 -15.59
C PHE A 242 -8.23 6.43 -16.85
N ASP A 243 -8.61 7.20 -17.86
CA ASP A 243 -7.94 7.18 -19.17
C ASP A 243 -6.43 7.43 -19.07
N SER A 244 -6.03 8.40 -18.25
CA SER A 244 -4.61 8.76 -18.07
C SER A 244 -3.92 8.04 -16.92
N TYR A 245 -4.67 7.49 -15.96
CA TYR A 245 -4.14 6.94 -14.71
C TYR A 245 -4.35 5.43 -14.59
N GLY A 246 -4.85 4.75 -15.62
CA GLY A 246 -5.02 3.30 -15.64
C GLY A 246 -6.33 2.82 -15.02
N LEU A 247 -6.45 1.50 -14.92
CA LEU A 247 -7.70 0.81 -14.63
C LEU A 247 -7.92 0.58 -13.13
N ALA A 248 -9.16 0.31 -12.76
CA ALA A 248 -9.55 -0.11 -11.43
C ALA A 248 -8.77 -1.37 -11.02
N HIS A 249 -8.21 -1.35 -9.81
CA HIS A 249 -7.43 -2.44 -9.25
C HIS A 249 -7.42 -2.42 -7.73
N ASN A 250 -7.15 -3.57 -7.12
CA ASN A 250 -6.87 -3.70 -5.70
C ASN A 250 -5.61 -4.55 -5.48
N LEU A 251 -4.56 -3.91 -4.97
CA LEU A 251 -3.24 -4.54 -4.79
C LEU A 251 -3.26 -5.63 -3.72
N ILE A 252 -4.21 -5.57 -2.78
CA ILE A 252 -4.35 -6.55 -1.69
C ILE A 252 -5.35 -7.65 -2.07
N ASP A 253 -6.56 -7.30 -2.49
CA ASP A 253 -7.62 -8.25 -2.88
C ASP A 253 -8.31 -7.84 -4.20
N GLY A 254 -7.76 -8.33 -5.33
CA GLY A 254 -8.31 -8.15 -6.67
C GLY A 254 -9.27 -9.26 -7.13
N THR A 255 -9.84 -10.05 -6.21
CA THR A 255 -10.64 -11.24 -6.58
C THR A 255 -12.02 -10.90 -7.12
N ASN A 256 -12.60 -9.75 -6.77
CA ASN A 256 -13.91 -9.33 -7.26
C ASN A 256 -13.85 -8.92 -8.74
N LYS A 257 -14.14 -9.86 -9.65
CA LYS A 257 -14.12 -9.62 -11.11
C LYS A 257 -15.24 -8.74 -11.65
N LYS A 258 -16.27 -8.44 -10.84
CA LYS A 258 -17.24 -7.41 -11.22
C LYS A 258 -16.62 -6.02 -11.13
N LEU A 259 -15.71 -5.79 -10.17
CA LEU A 259 -15.04 -4.50 -9.96
C LEU A 259 -13.69 -4.41 -10.65
N PHE A 260 -12.94 -5.51 -10.69
CA PHE A 260 -11.59 -5.59 -11.25
C PHE A 260 -11.51 -6.67 -12.34
N PRO A 261 -12.31 -6.56 -13.42
CA PRO A 261 -12.46 -7.62 -14.41
C PRO A 261 -11.14 -8.00 -15.11
N LYS A 262 -10.28 -7.00 -15.36
CA LYS A 262 -9.01 -7.15 -16.07
C LYS A 262 -7.84 -7.50 -15.15
N GLN A 263 -8.00 -7.40 -13.83
CA GLN A 263 -6.91 -7.64 -12.89
C GLN A 263 -6.70 -9.15 -12.68
N GLU A 264 -5.48 -9.65 -12.85
CA GLU A 264 -5.12 -11.05 -12.66
C GLU A 264 -4.25 -11.30 -11.42
N LYS A 265 -3.59 -10.26 -10.89
CA LYS A 265 -2.67 -10.38 -9.76
C LYS A 265 -2.99 -9.35 -8.67
N SER A 266 -3.00 -9.83 -7.44
CA SER A 266 -3.08 -9.10 -6.17
C SER A 266 -2.37 -9.93 -5.10
N TYR A 267 -2.21 -9.41 -3.89
CA TYR A 267 -1.66 -10.20 -2.78
C TYR A 267 -2.46 -11.50 -2.57
N ARG A 268 -3.80 -11.44 -2.48
CA ARG A 268 -4.66 -12.63 -2.32
C ARG A 268 -4.48 -13.64 -3.46
N GLN A 269 -4.50 -13.19 -4.72
CA GLN A 269 -4.32 -14.09 -5.86
C GLN A 269 -2.91 -14.69 -5.95
N ASN A 270 -1.88 -13.96 -5.52
CA ASN A 270 -0.52 -14.50 -5.44
C ASN A 270 -0.38 -15.48 -4.26
N LEU A 271 -1.05 -15.21 -3.13
CA LEU A 271 -1.11 -16.12 -2.00
C LEU A 271 -1.69 -17.47 -2.43
N LYS A 272 -2.77 -17.47 -3.24
CA LYS A 272 -3.31 -18.70 -3.85
C LYS A 272 -2.25 -19.50 -4.58
N LYS A 273 -1.57 -18.87 -5.55
CA LYS A 273 -0.52 -19.52 -6.36
C LYS A 273 0.62 -20.06 -5.48
N LEU A 274 1.05 -19.28 -4.49
CA LEU A 274 2.12 -19.70 -3.57
C LEU A 274 1.69 -20.86 -2.67
N SER A 275 0.41 -20.90 -2.28
CA SER A 275 -0.15 -21.99 -1.45
C SER A 275 -0.43 -23.28 -2.23
N GLU A 276 -0.70 -23.19 -3.54
CA GLU A 276 -0.94 -24.33 -4.42
C GLU A 276 0.37 -24.96 -4.92
N ASN A 277 1.47 -24.21 -4.92
CA ASN A 277 2.79 -24.75 -5.20
C ASN A 277 3.32 -25.50 -3.96
N GLU A 278 4.04 -26.61 -4.15
CA GLU A 278 4.67 -27.38 -3.04
C GLU A 278 5.85 -26.66 -2.36
N GLY A 279 5.91 -25.32 -2.45
CA GLY A 279 6.99 -24.50 -1.92
C GLY A 279 6.83 -24.13 -0.44
N GLU A 280 7.69 -23.23 0.01
CA GLU A 280 7.81 -22.79 1.41
C GLU A 280 6.52 -22.21 2.01
N PHE A 281 5.60 -21.75 1.16
CA PHE A 281 4.34 -21.10 1.55
C PHE A 281 3.09 -21.97 1.36
N LYS A 282 3.22 -23.28 1.08
CA LYS A 282 2.07 -24.18 0.87
C LYS A 282 1.07 -24.18 2.04
N ASP A 283 1.56 -24.05 3.27
CA ASP A 283 0.75 -24.07 4.49
C ASP A 283 0.08 -22.71 4.79
N PHE A 284 0.40 -21.66 4.02
CA PHE A 284 -0.12 -20.30 4.21
C PHE A 284 -1.36 -20.02 3.37
N ARG A 285 -2.15 -21.04 3.05
CA ARG A 285 -3.42 -20.86 2.33
C ARG A 285 -4.40 -19.95 3.06
N LYS A 286 -4.31 -19.83 4.39
CA LYS A 286 -5.17 -18.96 5.20
C LYS A 286 -4.32 -17.92 5.93
N THR A 287 -4.86 -16.72 6.07
CA THR A 287 -4.25 -15.61 6.83
C THR A 287 -5.31 -14.92 7.67
N LEU A 288 -4.91 -14.06 8.60
CA LEU A 288 -5.87 -13.21 9.34
C LEU A 288 -6.74 -12.36 8.40
N LEU A 289 -6.16 -11.85 7.31
CA LEU A 289 -6.88 -11.07 6.29
C LEU A 289 -7.83 -11.92 5.45
N PHE A 290 -7.50 -13.20 5.24
CA PHE A 290 -8.27 -14.15 4.43
C PHE A 290 -8.44 -15.48 5.18
N PRO A 291 -9.32 -15.55 6.19
CA PRO A 291 -9.48 -16.73 7.05
C PRO A 291 -10.06 -17.95 6.32
N ASP A 292 -10.82 -17.72 5.26
CA ASP A 292 -11.34 -18.76 4.37
C ASP A 292 -10.37 -19.11 3.22
N GLY A 293 -9.24 -18.40 3.16
CA GLY A 293 -8.24 -18.51 2.12
C GLY A 293 -8.54 -17.67 0.86
N PRO A 294 -7.65 -17.73 -0.13
CA PRO A 294 -7.68 -16.86 -1.29
C PRO A 294 -8.73 -17.22 -2.33
#